data_AF-A0AAV0HEE7-F1
#
_entry.id   AF-A0AAV0HEE7-F1
#
_cell.length_a   1.000
_cell.length_b   1.000
_cell.length_c   1.000
_cell.angle_alpha   90.00
_cell.angle_beta   90.00
_cell.angle_gamma   90.00
#
_symmetry.space_group_name_H-M   'P 1'
#
loop_
_entity.id
_entity.type
_entity.pdbx_description
1 polymer ?
#
loop_
_entity_poly.entity_id
_entity_poly.type
_entity_poly.pdbx_seq_one_letter_code
_entity_poly.pdbx_strand_id
1 'polypeptide(L)'
;GSSSISTASPLQPVGSRVGEVKRLTKETNVSVKINLDGTGVADSSTGIPFLDHMLDQLASHGLFDVHVRATGDIHIDDHHTNEDVALAIGSVSTSSYLPLFISQSSAFI
;
A
#
# COMPACT_ATOMS: atom_id res chain seq x y z
N GLY A 1 -17.31 42.75 15.87
CA GLY A 1 -17.21 42.90 14.41
C GLY A 1 -16.25 41.86 13.88
N SER A 2 -16.76 41.01 12.98
CA SER A 2 -16.06 40.12 12.02
C SER A 2 -14.94 39.19 12.50
N SER A 3 -15.31 37.93 12.69
CA SER A 3 -14.45 36.75 12.72
C SER A 3 -13.78 36.55 11.35
N SER A 4 -12.45 36.44 11.30
CA SER A 4 -11.69 36.11 10.10
C SER A 4 -11.77 34.60 9.83
N ILE A 5 -12.57 34.22 8.85
CA ILE A 5 -12.59 32.88 8.27
C ILE A 5 -11.26 32.68 7.54
N SER A 6 -10.40 31.81 8.08
CA SER A 6 -9.20 31.34 7.40
C SER A 6 -9.65 30.47 6.23
N THR A 7 -9.57 31.01 5.03
CA THR A 7 -9.84 30.29 3.79
C THR A 7 -8.83 29.16 3.65
N ALA A 8 -9.30 27.92 3.77
CA ALA A 8 -8.54 26.73 3.44
C ALA A 8 -7.90 26.88 2.05
N SER A 9 -6.60 26.61 1.96
CA SER A 9 -5.88 26.63 0.68
C SER A 9 -6.50 25.61 -0.28
N PRO A 10 -6.61 25.94 -1.59
CA PRO A 10 -7.12 24.99 -2.57
C PRO A 10 -6.25 23.73 -2.56
N LEU A 11 -6.89 22.58 -2.41
CA LEU A 11 -6.27 21.27 -2.52
C LEU A 11 -5.51 21.23 -3.85
N GLN A 12 -4.17 21.21 -3.79
CA GLN A 12 -3.36 21.00 -4.98
C GLN A 12 -3.78 19.68 -5.63
N PRO A 13 -3.76 19.55 -6.97
CA PRO A 13 -4.01 18.28 -7.62
C PRO A 13 -2.90 17.33 -7.19
N VAL A 14 -3.23 16.47 -6.23
CA VAL A 14 -2.31 15.45 -5.72
C VAL A 14 -2.05 14.51 -6.90
N GLY A 15 -0.79 14.32 -7.27
CA GLY A 15 -0.42 13.25 -8.20
C GLY A 15 -0.96 11.90 -7.70
N SER A 16 -1.03 10.90 -8.57
CA SER A 16 -1.56 9.57 -8.22
C SER A 16 -1.13 9.09 -6.81
N ARG A 17 -2.09 8.67 -5.99
CA ARG A 17 -1.86 8.18 -4.61
C ARG A 17 -1.22 6.80 -4.64
N VAL A 18 0.09 6.80 -4.83
CA VAL A 18 0.92 5.60 -4.90
C VAL A 18 1.73 5.45 -3.61
N GLY A 19 1.74 4.25 -3.05
CA GLY A 19 2.60 3.88 -1.95
C GLY A 19 3.36 2.60 -2.25
N GLU A 20 4.53 2.44 -1.61
CA GLU A 20 5.31 1.21 -1.63
C GLU A 20 5.80 0.88 -0.22
N VAL A 21 5.76 -0.41 0.15
CA VAL A 21 6.26 -0.93 1.42
C VAL A 21 7.06 -2.21 1.16
N LYS A 22 8.20 -2.33 1.84
CA LYS A 22 8.97 -3.57 1.93
C LYS A 22 9.05 -3.99 3.39
N ARG A 23 8.74 -5.25 3.66
CA ARG A 23 8.75 -5.85 5.00
C ARG A 23 9.56 -7.14 4.94
N LEU A 24 10.55 -7.25 5.81
CA LEU A 24 11.40 -8.43 5.94
C LEU A 24 11.37 -8.88 7.39
N THR A 25 11.04 -10.14 7.61
CA THR A 25 11.06 -10.82 8.91
C THR A 25 11.96 -12.05 8.83
N LYS A 26 11.94 -12.93 9.84
CA LYS A 26 12.63 -14.23 9.73
C LYS A 26 11.82 -15.23 8.91
N GLU A 27 10.52 -15.04 8.90
CA GLU A 27 9.52 -15.92 8.32
C GLU A 27 9.22 -15.55 6.86
N THR A 28 9.20 -14.25 6.54
CA THR A 28 8.74 -13.74 5.24
C THR A 28 9.58 -12.59 4.68
N ASN A 29 9.49 -12.40 3.37
CA ASN A 29 9.95 -11.23 2.64
C ASN A 29 8.83 -10.77 1.70
N VAL A 30 8.30 -9.57 1.97
CA VAL A 30 7.11 -9.01 1.33
C VAL A 30 7.43 -7.64 0.74
N SER A 31 7.05 -7.43 -0.52
CA SER A 31 7.08 -6.14 -1.21
C SER A 31 5.70 -5.85 -1.78
N VAL A 32 5.14 -4.68 -1.45
CA VAL A 32 3.83 -4.23 -1.90
C VAL A 32 3.95 -2.85 -2.51
N LYS A 33 3.33 -2.66 -3.68
CA LYS A 33 3.10 -1.34 -4.27
C LYS A 33 1.63 -1.22 -4.65
N ILE A 34 0.98 -0.16 -4.21
CA ILE A 34 -0.43 0.10 -4.51
C ILE A 34 -0.60 1.51 -5.07
N ASN A 35 -1.29 1.61 -6.20
CA ASN A 35 -1.84 2.86 -6.72
C ASN A 35 -3.34 2.91 -6.40
N LEU A 36 -3.77 3.82 -5.53
CA LEU A 36 -5.17 3.99 -5.17
C LEU A 36 -6.00 4.71 -6.25
N ASP A 37 -5.33 5.37 -7.19
CA ASP A 37 -5.92 6.01 -8.37
C ASP A 37 -5.61 5.21 -9.63
N GLY A 38 -5.72 3.88 -9.53
CA GLY A 38 -5.34 2.93 -10.57
C GLY A 38 -6.43 2.64 -11.59
N THR A 39 -6.22 1.58 -12.34
CA THR A 39 -7.14 1.07 -13.38
C THR A 39 -7.55 -0.39 -13.15
N GLY A 40 -7.13 -0.98 -12.03
CA GLY A 40 -7.41 -2.36 -11.68
C GLY A 40 -6.34 -3.35 -12.14
N VAL A 41 -5.10 -2.90 -12.35
CA VAL A 41 -3.99 -3.79 -12.71
C VAL A 41 -3.62 -4.66 -11.52
N ALA A 42 -3.64 -5.98 -11.70
CA ALA A 42 -3.17 -6.92 -10.69
C ALA A 42 -1.88 -7.60 -11.16
N ASP A 43 -0.87 -7.60 -10.30
CA ASP A 43 0.38 -8.32 -10.50
C ASP A 43 0.88 -8.82 -9.14
N SER A 44 0.29 -9.92 -8.68
CA SER A 44 0.56 -10.50 -7.36
C SER A 44 1.16 -11.89 -7.49
N SER A 45 2.21 -12.15 -6.70
CA SER A 45 2.80 -13.48 -6.55
C SER A 45 3.24 -13.65 -5.11
N THR A 46 2.42 -14.35 -4.32
CA THR A 46 2.63 -14.55 -2.89
C THR A 46 3.12 -15.95 -2.54
N GLY A 47 3.05 -16.89 -3.50
CA GLY A 47 3.24 -18.31 -3.23
C GLY A 47 1.98 -19.01 -2.71
N ILE A 48 0.89 -18.27 -2.46
CA ILE A 48 -0.42 -18.79 -2.04
C ILE A 48 -1.44 -18.49 -3.16
N PRO A 49 -1.76 -19.47 -4.04
CA PRO A 49 -2.57 -19.20 -5.23
C PRO A 49 -3.96 -18.60 -4.96
N PHE A 50 -4.59 -18.98 -3.85
CA PHE A 50 -5.90 -18.43 -3.49
C PHE A 50 -5.81 -16.97 -3.03
N LEU A 51 -4.73 -16.59 -2.33
CA LEU A 51 -4.48 -15.21 -1.94
C LEU A 51 -4.21 -14.34 -3.17
N ASP A 52 -3.40 -14.82 -4.11
CA ASP A 52 -3.16 -14.13 -5.39
C ASP A 52 -4.48 -13.85 -6.11
N HIS A 53 -5.37 -14.85 -6.19
CA HIS A 53 -6.71 -14.67 -6.75
C HIS A 53 -7.55 -13.61 -6.01
N MET A 54 -7.48 -13.55 -4.67
CA MET A 54 -8.17 -12.52 -3.88
C MET A 54 -7.58 -11.12 -4.11
N LEU A 55 -6.27 -11.01 -4.32
CA LEU A 55 -5.62 -9.74 -4.65
C LEU A 55 -6.01 -9.26 -6.06
N ASP A 56 -6.25 -10.16 -7.01
CA ASP A 56 -6.83 -9.81 -8.31
C ASP A 56 -8.22 -9.21 -8.17
N GLN A 57 -9.06 -9.78 -7.28
CA GLN A 57 -10.39 -9.22 -7.00
C GLN A 57 -10.29 -7.84 -6.33
N LEU A 58 -9.36 -7.67 -5.39
CA LEU A 58 -9.09 -6.38 -4.75
C LEU A 58 -8.71 -5.31 -5.77
N ALA A 59 -7.81 -5.63 -6.71
CA ALA A 59 -7.40 -4.72 -7.77
C ALA A 59 -8.58 -4.37 -8.70
N SER A 60 -9.22 -5.38 -9.28
CA SER A 60 -10.25 -5.21 -10.31
C SER A 60 -11.53 -4.54 -9.80
N HIS A 61 -12.00 -4.89 -8.60
CA HIS A 61 -13.20 -4.29 -8.02
C HIS A 61 -12.93 -2.98 -7.28
N GLY A 62 -11.70 -2.79 -6.78
CA GLY A 62 -11.27 -1.55 -6.15
C GLY A 62 -10.76 -0.49 -7.12
N LEU A 63 -10.49 -0.85 -8.38
CA LEU A 63 -9.75 -0.05 -9.37
C LEU A 63 -8.37 0.39 -8.87
N PHE A 64 -7.74 -0.44 -8.05
CA PHE A 64 -6.38 -0.24 -7.58
C PHE A 64 -5.41 -0.93 -8.52
N ASP A 65 -4.23 -0.34 -8.75
CA ASP A 65 -3.13 -1.12 -9.30
C ASP A 65 -2.38 -1.76 -8.11
N VAL A 66 -2.40 -3.09 -8.03
CA VAL A 66 -1.89 -3.88 -6.90
C VAL A 66 -0.74 -4.75 -7.37
N HIS A 67 0.46 -4.45 -6.87
CA HIS A 67 1.65 -5.27 -7.08
C HIS A 67 2.10 -5.87 -5.75
N VAL A 68 2.14 -7.20 -5.67
CA VAL A 68 2.61 -7.92 -4.49
C VAL A 68 3.65 -8.96 -4.87
N ARG A 69 4.75 -9.00 -4.14
CA ARG A 69 5.72 -10.10 -4.15
C ARG A 69 5.90 -10.57 -2.72
N ALA A 70 5.64 -11.84 -2.46
CA ALA A 70 5.93 -12.43 -1.17
C ALA A 70 6.61 -13.78 -1.33
N THR A 71 7.58 -14.04 -0.45
CA THR A 71 8.14 -15.36 -0.21
C THR A 71 8.13 -15.59 1.29
N GLY A 72 7.76 -16.77 1.74
CA GLY A 72 7.78 -17.10 3.16
C GLY A 72 7.89 -18.61 3.41
N ASP A 73 7.74 -18.97 4.67
CA ASP A 73 7.82 -20.33 5.19
C ASP A 73 6.56 -21.18 4.93
N ILE A 74 6.02 -21.12 3.71
CA ILE A 74 4.79 -21.82 3.26
C ILE A 74 4.78 -23.34 3.45
N HIS A 75 5.94 -23.94 3.74
CA HIS A 75 6.10 -25.35 4.04
C HIS A 75 5.69 -25.72 5.48
N ILE A 76 5.59 -24.71 6.37
CA ILE A 76 5.04 -24.84 7.71
C ILE A 76 3.52 -24.68 7.62
N ASP A 77 3.07 -23.48 7.24
CA ASP A 77 1.71 -23.13 6.85
C ASP A 77 1.70 -21.82 6.04
N ASP A 78 0.52 -21.36 5.61
CA ASP A 78 0.34 -20.12 4.87
C ASP A 78 0.14 -18.87 5.76
N HIS A 79 0.11 -19.05 7.08
CA HIS A 79 -0.35 -18.04 8.04
C HIS A 79 0.54 -16.80 8.03
N HIS A 80 1.86 -16.98 8.19
CA HIS A 80 2.80 -15.85 8.26
C HIS A 80 2.81 -15.06 6.95
N THR A 81 2.83 -15.75 5.80
CA THR A 81 2.84 -15.08 4.49
C THR A 81 1.55 -14.30 4.26
N ASN A 82 0.39 -14.88 4.59
CA ASN A 82 -0.89 -14.19 4.49
C ASN A 82 -0.98 -12.97 5.42
N GLU A 83 -0.56 -13.12 6.67
CA GLU A 83 -0.56 -12.03 7.66
C GLU A 83 0.37 -10.88 7.24
N ASP A 84 1.62 -11.17 6.88
CA ASP A 84 2.61 -10.14 6.56
C ASP A 84 2.27 -9.39 5.26
N VAL A 85 1.63 -10.06 4.29
CA VAL A 85 1.05 -9.42 3.10
C VAL A 85 -0.07 -8.45 3.50
N ALA A 86 -0.99 -8.86 4.37
CA ALA A 86 -2.08 -8.00 4.82
C ALA A 86 -1.56 -6.78 5.60
N LEU A 87 -0.56 -6.96 6.48
CA LEU A 87 0.09 -5.88 7.22
C LEU A 87 0.79 -4.88 6.30
N ALA A 88 1.49 -5.37 5.26
CA ALA A 88 2.15 -4.52 4.27
C ALA A 88 1.13 -3.71 3.44
N ILE A 89 0.01 -4.33 3.02
CA ILE A 89 -1.11 -3.68 2.33
C ILE A 89 -1.76 -2.60 3.20
N GLY A 90 -2.01 -2.88 4.49
CA GLY A 90 -2.54 -1.89 5.43
C GLY A 90 -1.59 -0.69 5.58
N SER A 91 -0.30 -0.96 5.76
CA SER A 91 0.74 0.06 5.93
C SER A 91 0.87 0.98 4.71
N VAL A 92 0.87 0.40 3.50
CA VAL A 92 0.99 1.19 2.26
C VAL A 92 -0.24 2.05 2.04
N SER A 93 -1.42 1.53 2.34
CA SER A 93 -2.68 2.27 2.21
C SER A 93 -2.67 3.50 3.10
N THR A 94 -2.28 3.37 4.38
CA THR A 94 -2.14 4.51 5.29
C THR A 94 -1.13 5.55 4.77
N SER A 95 0.03 5.11 4.26
CA SER A 95 1.04 6.02 3.69
C SER A 95 0.50 6.81 2.48
N SER A 96 -0.26 6.17 1.59
CA SER A 96 -0.84 6.81 0.41
C SER A 96 -1.91 7.87 0.73
N TYR A 97 -2.49 7.85 1.94
CA TYR A 97 -3.45 8.86 2.42
C TYR A 97 -2.80 9.99 3.23
N LEU A 98 -1.49 9.96 3.48
CA LEU A 98 -0.76 10.98 4.24
C LEU A 98 0.18 11.78 3.32
N PRO A 99 -0.33 12.68 2.46
CA PRO A 99 0.51 13.36 1.48
C PRO A 99 1.42 14.47 2.03
N LEU A 100 1.56 14.67 3.36
CA LEU A 100 2.07 15.97 3.86
C LEU A 100 3.08 16.02 5.03
N PHE A 101 3.65 14.91 5.53
CA PHE A 101 4.63 15.04 6.64
C PHE A 101 5.98 14.32 6.51
N ILE A 102 6.20 13.47 5.51
CA ILE A 102 7.44 12.66 5.47
C ILE A 102 8.41 13.08 4.36
N SER A 103 7.97 13.85 3.34
CA SER A 103 8.87 14.24 2.23
C SER A 103 9.85 15.39 2.55
N GLN A 104 9.79 16.03 3.73
CA GLN A 104 10.67 17.18 4.05
C GLN A 104 11.64 16.95 5.24
N SER A 105 11.71 15.74 5.82
CA SER A 105 12.62 15.48 6.94
C SER A 105 13.97 14.88 6.55
N SER A 106 14.31 14.82 5.26
CA SER A 106 15.64 14.38 4.80
C SER A 106 16.66 15.52 4.60
N ALA A 107 16.32 16.77 4.98
CA ALA A 107 17.18 17.93 4.73
C ALA A 107 17.74 18.63 5.98
N PHE A 108 17.49 18.11 7.20
CA PHE A 108 18.12 18.63 8.41
C PHE A 108 18.27 17.51 9.45
N ILE A 109 19.39 16.79 9.37
CA ILE A 109 20.26 16.37 10.49
C ILE A 109 21.57 15.82 9.91
#